data_AF-A0A9D1ZYQ8-F1
#
_entry.id   AF-A0A9D1ZYQ8-F1
#
_cell.length_a   1.000
_cell.length_b   1.000
_cell.length_c   1.000
_cell.angle_alpha   90.00
_cell.angle_beta   90.00
_cell.angle_gamma   90.00
#
_symmetry.space_group_name_H-M   'P 1'
#
loop_
_entity.id
_entity.type
_entity.pdbx_description
1 polymer ?
#
loop_
_entity_poly.entity_id
_entity_poly.type
_entity_poly.pdbx_seq_one_letter_code
_entity_poly.pdbx_strand_id
1 'polypeptide(L)'
;MGTMKKTIILLIVAIVAVTGITAFAACGYGSELTLSMGDGLVPDDAVSIQLKYNDTWNDGDVIYSATFGHESEAVLADEYTLAFSDTAPSSDSYTLKSIFSFTKAALEPNTVSGGRFSGDANEIKIDDLSQYLPEGEGVLIVYLVFYSTDTDFGNITTYASHEIQFEWVSDTQVQLV
;
A
#
# COMPACT_ATOMS: atom_id res chain seq x y z
N MET A 1 16.17 -60.45 11.93
CA MET A 1 16.59 -59.32 11.06
C MET A 1 15.42 -58.38 10.71
N GLY A 2 14.52 -58.08 11.65
CA GLY A 2 13.23 -57.41 11.35
C GLY A 2 12.85 -56.24 12.25
N THR A 3 13.66 -55.92 13.27
CA THR A 3 13.29 -54.93 14.29
C THR A 3 14.03 -53.60 14.13
N MET A 4 15.24 -53.59 13.56
CA MET A 4 16.07 -52.39 13.42
C MET A 4 15.65 -51.49 12.24
N LYS A 5 15.05 -52.06 11.19
CA LYS A 5 14.58 -51.28 10.01
C LYS A 5 13.31 -50.48 10.29
N LYS A 6 12.44 -50.96 11.21
CA LYS A 6 11.18 -50.29 11.55
C LYS A 6 11.39 -49.04 12.41
N THR A 7 12.40 -49.05 13.29
CA THR A 7 12.72 -47.92 14.16
C THR A 7 13.38 -46.76 13.42
N ILE A 8 14.17 -47.03 12.38
CA ILE A 8 14.83 -45.99 11.56
C ILE A 8 13.81 -45.25 10.67
N ILE A 9 12.83 -45.98 10.11
CA ILE A 9 11.79 -45.38 9.27
C ILE A 9 10.86 -44.46 10.10
N LEU A 10 10.57 -44.82 11.35
CA LEU A 10 9.76 -43.98 12.26
C LEU A 10 10.46 -42.67 12.63
N LEU A 11 11.79 -42.66 12.71
CA LEU A 11 12.56 -41.44 13.03
C LEU A 11 12.62 -40.47 11.84
N ILE A 12 12.63 -40.98 10.61
CA ILE A 12 12.64 -40.12 9.40
C ILE A 12 11.26 -39.50 9.16
N VAL A 13 10.16 -40.22 9.42
CA VAL A 13 8.80 -39.65 9.33
C VAL A 13 8.55 -38.61 10.42
N ALA A 14 9.13 -38.78 11.61
CA ALA A 14 9.04 -37.78 12.68
C ALA A 14 9.87 -36.51 12.38
N ILE A 15 10.98 -36.60 11.65
CA ILE A 15 11.80 -35.43 11.28
C ILE A 15 11.18 -34.66 10.10
N VAL A 16 10.55 -35.34 9.14
CA VAL A 16 9.85 -34.68 8.02
C VAL A 16 8.51 -34.06 8.46
N ALA A 17 7.90 -34.56 9.54
CA ALA A 17 6.70 -33.96 10.13
C ALA A 17 6.96 -32.72 11.00
N VAL A 18 8.23 -32.39 11.30
CA VAL A 18 8.62 -31.19 12.08
C VAL A 18 9.07 -30.04 11.18
N THR A 19 9.29 -30.27 9.88
CA THR A 19 9.57 -29.20 8.89
C THR A 19 8.35 -28.76 8.10
N GLY A 20 7.18 -29.34 8.35
CA GLY A 20 5.91 -28.90 7.79
C GLY A 20 5.12 -28.10 8.81
N ILE A 21 4.82 -26.84 8.52
CA ILE A 21 4.04 -25.88 9.34
C ILE A 21 4.91 -25.02 10.26
N THR A 22 5.80 -24.24 9.66
CA THR A 22 5.92 -22.82 10.02
C THR A 22 5.68 -21.97 8.78
N ALA A 23 4.58 -22.23 8.06
CA ALA A 23 3.90 -21.16 7.36
C ALA A 23 3.13 -20.35 8.42
N PHE A 24 3.86 -19.72 9.34
CA PHE A 24 3.38 -18.46 9.86
C PHE A 24 3.56 -17.50 8.67
N ALA A 25 2.58 -17.50 7.76
CA ALA A 25 2.20 -16.25 7.16
C ALA A 25 1.83 -15.38 8.36
N ALA A 26 2.78 -14.57 8.82
CA ALA A 26 2.43 -13.44 9.64
C ALA A 26 1.42 -12.70 8.78
N CYS A 27 0.14 -12.80 9.13
CA CYS A 27 -0.94 -12.02 8.53
C CYS A 27 -0.78 -10.57 9.03
N GLY A 28 0.35 -9.97 8.70
CA GLY A 28 0.72 -8.61 8.96
C GLY A 28 1.38 -8.12 7.69
N TYR A 29 0.96 -6.95 7.26
CA TYR A 29 1.56 -6.27 6.12
C TYR A 29 3.09 -6.19 6.30
N GLY A 30 3.83 -6.66 5.30
CA GLY A 30 5.29 -6.70 5.32
C GLY A 30 5.96 -5.32 5.17
N SER A 31 5.25 -4.38 4.56
CA SER A 31 5.77 -3.08 4.15
C SER A 31 4.86 -1.94 4.64
N GLU A 32 5.46 -0.78 4.96
CA GLU A 32 4.78 0.43 5.40
C GLU A 32 5.30 1.64 4.61
N LEU A 33 4.39 2.46 4.09
CA LEU A 33 4.66 3.68 3.35
C LEU A 33 3.81 4.82 3.90
N THR A 34 4.42 5.97 4.18
CA THR A 34 3.69 7.19 4.53
C THR A 34 3.85 8.22 3.43
N LEU A 35 2.74 8.70 2.89
CA LEU A 35 2.67 9.83 1.98
C LEU A 35 2.12 11.03 2.73
N SER A 36 2.78 12.18 2.62
CA SER A 36 2.39 13.41 3.31
C SER A 36 2.36 14.58 2.33
N MET A 37 1.35 15.42 2.45
CA MET A 37 1.22 16.69 1.74
C MET A 37 1.21 17.82 2.74
N GLY A 38 2.02 18.84 2.51
CA GLY A 38 2.16 20.05 3.32
C GLY A 38 3.07 21.02 2.57
N ASP A 39 2.91 22.32 2.80
CA ASP A 39 3.78 23.31 2.18
C ASP A 39 5.13 23.43 2.90
N GLY A 40 5.21 22.95 4.15
CA GLY A 40 6.41 22.92 4.97
C GLY A 40 6.92 24.31 5.37
N LEU A 41 6.16 25.36 5.05
CA LEU A 41 6.39 26.73 5.49
C LEU A 41 5.78 26.98 6.87
N VAL A 42 4.73 26.22 7.21
CA VAL A 42 4.11 26.18 8.52
C VAL A 42 4.51 24.88 9.22
N PRO A 43 5.04 24.92 10.46
CA PRO A 43 5.25 23.70 11.23
C PRO A 43 3.94 22.97 11.50
N ASP A 44 3.98 21.63 11.47
CA ASP A 44 2.83 20.77 11.77
C ASP A 44 1.62 21.01 10.83
N ASP A 45 1.88 21.18 9.53
CA ASP A 45 0.88 21.51 8.50
C ASP A 45 0.47 20.35 7.59
N ALA A 46 0.98 19.14 7.83
CA ALA A 46 0.82 18.05 6.88
C ALA A 46 -0.52 17.30 7.02
N VAL A 47 -1.03 16.83 5.89
CA VAL A 47 -2.02 15.75 5.81
C VAL A 47 -1.32 14.50 5.28
N SER A 48 -1.50 13.38 5.98
CA SER A 48 -0.77 12.15 5.71
C SER A 48 -1.70 10.95 5.58
N ILE A 49 -1.26 10.01 4.74
CA ILE A 49 -1.80 8.66 4.66
C ILE A 49 -0.66 7.66 4.86
N GLN A 50 -0.82 6.79 5.85
CA GLN A 50 0.02 5.62 6.08
C GLN A 50 -0.65 4.40 5.46
N LEU A 51 0.12 3.67 4.67
CA LEU A 51 -0.29 2.48 3.97
C LEU A 51 0.53 1.31 4.44
N LYS A 52 -0.16 0.23 4.74
CA LYS A 52 0.44 -1.07 5.05
C LYS A 52 0.05 -2.04 3.95
N TYR A 53 1.02 -2.71 3.35
CA TYR A 53 0.82 -3.62 2.22
C TYR A 53 1.77 -4.81 2.25
N ASN A 54 1.44 -5.82 1.45
CA ASN A 54 2.32 -6.96 1.16
C ASN A 54 2.91 -6.79 -0.22
N ASP A 55 4.03 -7.48 -0.47
CA ASP A 55 4.73 -7.41 -1.74
C ASP A 55 4.01 -8.17 -2.88
N THR A 56 2.96 -8.93 -2.57
CA THR A 56 2.13 -9.63 -3.57
C THR A 56 0.71 -9.09 -3.50
N TRP A 57 0.15 -8.70 -4.64
CA TRP A 57 -1.25 -8.27 -4.76
C TRP A 57 -2.00 -9.20 -5.70
N ASN A 58 -3.26 -9.50 -5.36
CA ASN A 58 -4.17 -10.27 -6.19
C ASN A 58 -5.46 -9.49 -6.42
N ASP A 59 -6.10 -9.78 -7.55
CA ASP A 59 -7.48 -9.38 -7.79
C ASP A 59 -8.39 -9.84 -6.67
N GLY A 60 -9.27 -8.94 -6.22
CA GLY A 60 -10.27 -9.23 -5.20
C GLY A 60 -9.74 -9.25 -3.76
N ASP A 61 -8.44 -9.04 -3.55
CA ASP A 61 -7.83 -8.95 -2.23
C ASP A 61 -7.72 -7.50 -1.73
N VAL A 62 -7.59 -7.36 -0.41
CA VAL A 62 -7.19 -6.09 0.21
C VAL A 62 -5.70 -5.91 -0.02
N ILE A 63 -5.32 -4.89 -0.80
CA ILE A 63 -3.93 -4.60 -1.14
C ILE A 63 -3.29 -3.58 -0.19
N TYR A 64 -4.09 -2.73 0.45
CA TYR A 64 -3.63 -1.79 1.47
C TYR A 64 -4.55 -1.78 2.71
N SER A 65 -3.94 -1.63 3.88
CA SER A 65 -4.56 -1.06 5.07
C SER A 65 -4.11 0.38 5.21
N ALA A 66 -5.03 1.32 5.04
CA ALA A 66 -4.79 2.75 5.03
C ALA A 66 -5.24 3.41 6.34
N THR A 67 -4.34 4.15 6.98
CA THR A 67 -4.68 5.06 8.09
C THR A 67 -4.32 6.47 7.66
N PHE A 68 -5.24 7.42 7.81
CA PHE A 68 -5.00 8.81 7.42
C PHE A 68 -5.19 9.75 8.60
N GLY A 69 -4.56 10.91 8.54
CA GLY A 69 -4.66 11.93 9.57
C GLY A 69 -4.00 13.23 9.17
N HIS A 70 -4.16 14.25 10.02
CA HIS A 70 -3.60 15.57 9.79
C HIS A 70 -2.88 16.12 11.02
N GLU A 71 -1.89 16.97 10.79
CA GLU A 71 -1.21 17.72 11.83
C GLU A 71 -2.03 18.96 12.25
N SER A 72 -1.64 19.60 13.35
CA SER A 72 -2.50 20.59 14.04
C SER A 72 -2.75 21.88 13.25
N GLU A 73 -1.80 22.28 12.41
CA GLU A 73 -1.86 23.51 11.60
C GLU A 73 -2.25 23.22 10.14
N ALA A 74 -2.58 21.97 9.82
CA ALA A 74 -2.95 21.58 8.46
C ALA A 74 -4.24 22.28 7.99
N VAL A 75 -4.18 22.88 6.80
CA VAL A 75 -5.36 23.45 6.15
C VAL A 75 -6.05 22.35 5.34
N LEU A 76 -7.24 21.94 5.81
CA LEU A 76 -7.94 20.78 5.24
C LEU A 76 -8.80 21.16 4.02
N ALA A 77 -8.53 20.50 2.89
CA ALA A 77 -9.34 20.49 1.67
C ALA A 77 -10.60 19.62 1.85
N ASP A 78 -11.53 19.68 0.90
CA ASP A 78 -12.84 19.02 1.01
C ASP A 78 -12.74 17.49 0.85
N GLU A 79 -11.92 17.00 -0.08
CA GLU A 79 -11.68 15.59 -0.33
C GLU A 79 -10.21 15.31 -0.67
N TYR A 80 -9.76 14.13 -0.26
CA TYR A 80 -8.43 13.59 -0.49
C TYR A 80 -8.54 12.24 -1.20
N THR A 81 -7.65 11.99 -2.14
CA THR A 81 -7.70 10.81 -3.01
C THR A 81 -6.33 10.16 -3.14
N LEU A 82 -6.32 8.84 -3.05
CA LEU A 82 -5.22 7.97 -3.42
C LEU A 82 -5.53 7.35 -4.79
N ALA A 83 -4.58 7.43 -5.72
CA ALA A 83 -4.74 6.94 -7.08
C ALA A 83 -3.47 6.26 -7.59
N PHE A 84 -3.63 5.41 -8.60
CA PHE A 84 -2.53 4.94 -9.43
C PHE A 84 -2.39 5.80 -10.68
N SER A 85 -1.15 5.99 -11.14
CA SER A 85 -0.79 6.63 -12.41
C SER A 85 0.31 5.83 -13.10
N ASP A 86 0.21 5.66 -14.42
CA ASP A 86 1.24 5.00 -15.23
C ASP A 86 2.47 5.90 -15.49
N THR A 87 2.28 7.21 -15.41
CA THR A 87 3.35 8.21 -15.52
C THR A 87 3.46 9.06 -14.26
N ALA A 88 4.62 9.68 -14.06
CA ALA A 88 4.81 10.63 -12.97
C ALA A 88 3.82 11.80 -13.13
N PRO A 89 3.14 12.26 -12.07
CA PRO A 89 2.14 13.33 -12.16
C PRO A 89 2.71 14.69 -12.62
N SER A 90 4.02 14.88 -12.56
CA SER A 90 4.71 16.06 -13.10
C SER A 90 4.85 16.05 -14.63
N SER A 91 4.38 15.01 -15.31
CA SER A 91 4.46 14.86 -16.77
C SER A 91 3.37 15.68 -17.47
N ASP A 92 3.61 16.07 -18.74
CA ASP A 92 2.64 16.84 -19.54
C ASP A 92 1.29 16.14 -19.73
N SER A 93 1.26 14.80 -19.62
CA SER A 93 0.05 14.00 -19.61
C SER A 93 0.18 12.86 -18.60
N TYR A 94 -0.83 12.72 -17.74
CA TYR A 94 -0.96 11.63 -16.78
C TYR A 94 -2.44 11.22 -16.68
N THR A 95 -2.69 9.98 -16.27
CA THR A 95 -4.03 9.48 -15.99
C THR A 95 -4.08 8.97 -14.56
N LEU A 96 -4.93 9.58 -13.73
CA LEU A 96 -5.15 9.14 -12.36
C LEU A 96 -6.32 8.17 -12.30
N LYS A 97 -6.08 7.00 -11.72
CA LYS A 97 -7.10 5.98 -11.46
C LYS A 97 -7.28 5.86 -9.95
N SER A 98 -8.29 6.54 -9.43
CA SER A 98 -8.59 6.60 -7.99
C SER A 98 -8.91 5.22 -7.43
N ILE A 99 -8.27 4.88 -6.30
CA ILE A 99 -8.46 3.62 -5.58
C ILE A 99 -9.06 3.79 -4.19
N PHE A 100 -8.93 4.98 -3.61
CA PHE A 100 -9.48 5.30 -2.30
C PHE A 100 -9.65 6.82 -2.16
N SER A 101 -10.72 7.27 -1.51
CA SER A 101 -10.89 8.67 -1.13
C SER A 101 -11.53 8.81 0.24
N PHE A 102 -11.31 9.95 0.87
CA PHE A 102 -11.93 10.32 2.13
C PHE A 102 -12.17 11.82 2.18
N THR A 103 -13.21 12.21 2.90
CA THR A 103 -13.62 13.61 3.03
C THR A 103 -12.94 14.26 4.22
N LYS A 104 -12.93 15.60 4.21
CA LYS A 104 -12.56 16.42 5.36
C LYS A 104 -13.20 15.96 6.67
N ALA A 105 -14.50 15.71 6.65
CA ALA A 105 -15.25 15.32 7.84
C ALA A 105 -14.78 13.96 8.42
N ALA A 106 -14.30 13.06 7.58
CA ALA A 106 -13.68 11.80 8.04
C ALA A 106 -12.26 12.01 8.59
N LEU A 107 -11.55 13.03 8.09
CA LEU A 107 -10.18 13.37 8.47
C LEU A 107 -10.10 14.18 9.78
N GLU A 108 -11.01 15.12 10.02
CA GLU A 108 -11.04 16.00 11.21
C GLU A 108 -10.88 15.31 12.58
N PRO A 109 -11.42 14.10 12.84
CA PRO A 109 -11.17 13.42 14.11
C PRO A 109 -9.78 12.74 14.19
N ASN A 110 -9.06 12.62 13.07
CA ASN A 110 -7.83 11.85 12.94
C ASN A 110 -6.61 12.77 12.95
N THR A 111 -6.07 13.04 14.12
CA THR A 111 -4.83 13.82 14.26
C THR A 111 -3.60 12.94 14.12
N VAL A 112 -2.52 13.52 13.59
CA VAL A 112 -1.15 12.98 13.62
C VAL A 112 -0.34 13.78 14.63
N SER A 113 0.27 13.11 15.60
CA SER A 113 1.15 13.76 16.58
C SER A 113 2.40 12.93 16.83
N GLY A 114 3.57 13.53 16.61
CA GLY A 114 4.85 12.82 16.71
C GLY A 114 4.93 11.61 15.78
N GLY A 115 4.35 11.70 14.59
CA GLY A 115 4.29 10.62 13.60
C GLY A 115 3.31 9.49 13.93
N ARG A 116 2.44 9.64 14.95
CA ARG A 116 1.44 8.63 15.32
C ARG A 116 0.06 9.04 14.83
N PHE A 117 -0.56 8.14 14.08
CA PHE A 117 -1.94 8.27 13.61
C PHE A 117 -2.92 7.81 14.70
N SER A 118 -4.02 8.55 14.86
CA SER A 118 -5.06 8.27 15.85
C SER A 118 -6.31 7.58 15.29
N GLY A 119 -6.47 7.54 13.97
CA GLY A 119 -7.62 6.96 13.28
C GLY A 119 -7.54 5.43 13.10
N ASP A 120 -8.70 4.84 12.80
CA ASP A 120 -8.81 3.43 12.43
C ASP A 120 -8.28 3.17 11.01
N ALA A 121 -7.83 1.94 10.79
CA ALA A 121 -7.38 1.49 9.47
C ALA A 121 -8.57 1.18 8.56
N ASN A 122 -8.44 1.56 7.29
CA ASN A 122 -9.40 1.32 6.22
C ASN A 122 -8.80 0.34 5.20
N GLU A 123 -9.57 -0.66 4.80
CA GLU A 123 -9.12 -1.65 3.82
C GLU A 123 -9.38 -1.16 2.40
N ILE A 124 -8.35 -1.15 1.55
CA ILE A 124 -8.45 -0.84 0.12
C ILE A 124 -8.34 -2.15 -0.65
N LYS A 125 -9.45 -2.55 -1.26
CA LYS A 125 -9.57 -3.74 -2.11
C LYS A 125 -9.68 -3.33 -3.57
N ILE A 126 -8.94 -4.01 -4.43
CA ILE A 126 -9.01 -3.84 -5.89
C ILE A 126 -9.51 -5.14 -6.50
N ASP A 127 -10.67 -5.10 -7.15
CA ASP A 127 -11.28 -6.30 -7.73
C ASP A 127 -10.63 -6.74 -9.05
N ASP A 128 -10.04 -5.81 -9.79
CA ASP A 128 -9.40 -6.05 -11.09
C ASP A 128 -8.18 -5.14 -11.21
N LEU A 129 -6.99 -5.68 -10.93
CA LEU A 129 -5.74 -4.93 -10.96
C LEU A 129 -5.42 -4.41 -12.35
N SER A 130 -5.82 -5.11 -13.42
CA SER A 130 -5.52 -4.74 -14.81
C SER A 130 -6.17 -3.41 -15.21
N GLN A 131 -7.31 -3.07 -14.59
CA GLN A 131 -7.95 -1.78 -14.81
C GLN A 131 -7.12 -0.62 -14.26
N TYR A 132 -6.26 -0.87 -13.28
CA TYR A 132 -5.51 0.16 -12.57
C TYR A 132 -4.04 0.21 -12.98
N LEU A 133 -3.41 -0.94 -13.11
CA LEU A 133 -1.97 -1.08 -13.35
C LEU A 133 -1.65 -1.13 -14.85
N PRO A 134 -0.47 -0.68 -15.27
CA PRO A 134 -0.01 -0.88 -16.64
C PRO A 134 0.20 -2.37 -16.95
N GLU A 135 -0.08 -2.77 -18.18
CA GLU A 135 0.19 -4.11 -18.71
C GLU A 135 1.52 -4.15 -19.47
N GLY A 136 2.22 -5.29 -19.43
CA GLY A 136 3.48 -5.48 -20.14
C GLY A 136 4.30 -6.65 -19.61
N GLU A 137 5.43 -6.92 -20.27
CA GLU A 137 6.40 -7.93 -19.86
C GLU A 137 7.54 -7.30 -19.04
N GLY A 138 7.99 -8.00 -18.00
CA GLY A 138 9.09 -7.56 -17.13
C GLY A 138 8.67 -6.56 -16.06
N VAL A 139 9.65 -5.85 -15.50
CA VAL A 139 9.42 -4.84 -14.45
C VAL A 139 8.72 -3.63 -15.04
N LEU A 140 7.56 -3.32 -14.49
CA LEU A 140 6.73 -2.17 -14.79
C LEU A 140 6.74 -1.19 -13.62
N ILE A 141 6.36 0.06 -13.90
CA ILE A 141 6.29 1.13 -12.93
C ILE A 141 4.85 1.64 -12.85
N VAL A 142 4.35 1.82 -11.63
CA VAL A 142 3.15 2.60 -11.34
C VAL A 142 3.48 3.62 -10.25
N TYR A 143 2.90 4.80 -10.34
CA TYR A 143 3.01 5.82 -9.32
C TYR A 143 1.77 5.77 -8.44
N LEU A 144 1.99 5.65 -7.14
CA LEU A 144 0.95 5.87 -6.15
C LEU A 144 0.91 7.35 -5.82
N VAL A 145 -0.23 8.00 -6.05
CA VAL A 145 -0.39 9.44 -5.98
C VAL A 145 -1.45 9.78 -4.93
N PHE A 146 -1.05 10.56 -3.94
CA PHE A 146 -1.94 11.10 -2.92
C PHE A 146 -2.12 12.60 -3.18
N TYR A 147 -3.37 13.04 -3.34
CA TYR A 147 -3.73 14.40 -3.72
C TYR A 147 -5.05 14.83 -3.08
N SER A 148 -5.42 16.09 -3.23
CA SER A 148 -6.67 16.68 -2.75
C SER A 148 -7.43 17.40 -3.86
N THR A 149 -8.64 17.86 -3.58
CA THR A 149 -9.42 18.71 -4.49
C THR A 149 -8.71 20.01 -4.87
N ASP A 150 -7.77 20.47 -4.03
CA ASP A 150 -7.09 21.74 -4.17
C ASP A 150 -5.69 21.58 -4.81
N THR A 151 -5.33 20.35 -5.21
CA THR A 151 -4.03 20.03 -5.78
C THR A 151 -3.79 20.74 -7.11
N ASP A 152 -2.63 21.37 -7.23
CA ASP A 152 -2.05 21.83 -8.48
C ASP A 152 -0.89 20.90 -8.85
N PHE A 153 -1.07 20.05 -9.85
CA PHE A 153 -0.02 19.12 -10.29
C PHE A 153 1.21 19.80 -10.91
N GLY A 154 1.13 21.10 -11.23
CA GLY A 154 2.30 21.93 -11.54
C GLY A 154 3.14 22.30 -10.31
N ASN A 155 2.60 22.11 -9.10
CA ASN A 155 3.26 22.34 -7.82
C ASN A 155 3.40 21.04 -7.00
N ILE A 156 4.63 20.52 -6.95
CA ILE A 156 4.98 19.28 -6.26
C ILE A 156 4.71 19.29 -4.74
N THR A 157 4.45 20.44 -4.12
CA THR A 157 4.12 20.50 -2.68
C THR A 157 2.65 20.21 -2.40
N THR A 158 1.80 20.15 -3.42
CA THR A 158 0.34 19.98 -3.28
C THR A 158 -0.13 18.55 -3.50
N TYR A 159 0.81 17.63 -3.76
CA TYR A 159 0.57 16.20 -3.84
C TYR A 159 1.79 15.44 -3.35
N ALA A 160 1.60 14.17 -2.97
CA ALA A 160 2.68 13.24 -2.72
C ALA A 160 2.61 12.11 -3.75
N SER A 161 3.77 11.61 -4.17
CA SER A 161 3.81 10.43 -5.03
C SER A 161 4.93 9.50 -4.64
N HIS A 162 4.74 8.21 -4.91
CA HIS A 162 5.72 7.17 -4.69
C HIS A 162 5.74 6.22 -5.88
N GLU A 163 6.93 5.95 -6.39
CA GLU A 163 7.14 4.98 -7.46
C GLU A 163 7.06 3.56 -6.89
N ILE A 164 6.29 2.71 -7.55
CA ILE A 164 6.15 1.30 -7.24
C ILE A 164 6.58 0.50 -8.46
N GLN A 165 7.55 -0.38 -8.26
CA GLN A 165 8.00 -1.32 -9.29
C GLN A 165 7.35 -2.69 -9.04
N PHE A 166 6.86 -3.31 -10.10
CA PHE A 166 6.18 -4.60 -10.01
C PHE A 166 6.32 -5.42 -11.29
N GLU A 167 6.08 -6.71 -11.20
CA GLU A 167 5.95 -7.63 -12.32
C GLU A 167 4.60 -8.36 -12.25
N TRP A 168 3.99 -8.59 -13.40
CA TRP A 168 2.85 -9.50 -13.51
C TRP A 168 3.33 -10.95 -13.36
N VAL A 169 2.81 -11.66 -12.36
CA VAL A 169 3.08 -13.10 -12.15
C VAL A 169 2.05 -13.95 -12.87
N SER A 170 0.83 -13.44 -12.98
CA SER A 170 -0.27 -14.00 -13.77
C SER A 170 -1.26 -12.89 -14.11
N ASP A 171 -2.29 -13.18 -14.92
CA ASP A 171 -3.30 -12.19 -15.34
C ASP A 171 -4.04 -11.49 -14.17
N THR A 172 -4.01 -12.07 -12.96
CA THR A 172 -4.74 -11.57 -11.78
C THR A 172 -3.83 -11.33 -10.57
N GLN A 173 -2.51 -11.34 -10.75
CA GLN A 173 -1.54 -11.23 -9.65
C GLN A 173 -0.30 -10.45 -10.07
N VAL A 174 0.12 -9.52 -9.22
CA VAL A 174 1.39 -8.80 -9.34
C VAL A 174 2.29 -9.05 -8.13
N GLN A 175 3.59 -8.99 -8.36
CA GLN A 175 4.63 -9.03 -7.36
C GLN A 175 5.45 -7.74 -7.42
N LEU A 176 5.54 -7.04 -6.30
CA LEU A 176 6.36 -5.86 -6.08
C LEU A 176 7.85 -6.26 -6.05
N VAL A 177 8.72 -5.39 -6.57
CA VAL A 177 10.16 -5.62 -6.77
C VAL A 177 11.01 -4.65 -5.96
#